data_AF-A0A963B6Q7-F1
#
_entry.id   AF-A0A963B6Q7-F1
#
_cell.length_a   1.000
_cell.length_b   1.000
_cell.length_c   1.000
_cell.angle_alpha   90.00
_cell.angle_beta   90.00
_cell.angle_gamma   90.00
#
_symmetry.space_group_name_H-M   'P 1'
#
loop_
_entity.id
_entity.type
_entity.pdbx_description
1 polymer ?
#
loop_
_entity_poly.entity_id
_entity_poly.type
_entity_poly.pdbx_seq_one_letter_code
_entity_poly.pdbx_strand_id
1 'polypeptide(L)'
;SQEIWENLEGPKQEEEGASKLSVSYLAVLGQIALLDIIFSLDSVITAVGMAKDVEVMVIAIIIAVGVMMFAAKAIGEFVERHPSIKMLALSFLTLVGVALIGEGLDMHIPKGYIYFAMAFSVTVEMINIRVRRRSRPVLLNKPSQVRETD
;
A
#
# COMPACT_ATOMS: atom_id res chain seq x y z
N SER A 1 33.61 13.03 17.51
CA SER A 1 32.87 12.61 16.30
C SER A 1 31.72 11.62 16.58
N GLN A 2 30.94 11.81 17.66
CA GLN A 2 29.72 11.03 17.92
C GLN A 2 28.44 11.89 17.97
N GLU A 3 28.54 13.20 17.76
CA GLU A 3 27.42 14.14 17.96
C GLU A 3 26.61 14.42 16.69
N ILE A 4 26.97 13.84 15.55
CA ILE A 4 26.30 14.09 14.25
C ILE A 4 25.11 13.14 14.03
N TRP A 5 24.99 12.07 14.82
CA TRP A 5 23.91 11.07 14.65
C TRP A 5 22.65 11.35 15.47
N GLU A 6 22.64 12.37 16.33
CA GLU A 6 21.52 12.65 17.25
C GLU A 6 20.53 13.70 16.72
N ASN A 7 20.62 14.09 15.43
CA ASN A 7 19.72 15.07 14.82
C ASN A 7 18.99 14.57 13.54
N LEU A 8 18.97 13.26 13.31
CA LEU A 8 18.24 12.63 12.20
C LEU A 8 16.94 11.94 12.63
N GLU A 9 16.62 11.94 13.92
CA GLU A 9 15.27 11.71 14.40
C GLU A 9 14.58 13.06 14.51
N GLY A 10 14.06 13.52 13.35
CA GLY A 10 13.09 14.60 13.29
C GLY A 10 11.98 14.38 14.34
N PRO A 11 11.35 15.47 14.80
CA PRO A 11 10.64 15.52 16.06
C PRO A 11 9.75 14.29 16.23
N LYS A 12 9.89 13.63 17.38
CA LYS A 12 8.82 12.82 17.94
C LYS A 12 7.56 13.64 17.75
N GLN A 13 6.70 13.21 16.83
CA GLN A 13 5.30 13.53 16.93
C GLN A 13 4.90 12.97 18.28
N GLU A 14 4.91 13.86 19.27
CA GLU A 14 3.95 13.85 20.34
C GLU A 14 2.64 13.37 19.73
N GLU A 15 2.23 12.15 20.07
CA GLU A 15 0.84 11.73 19.97
C GLU A 15 0.04 12.53 21.02
N GLU A 16 0.10 13.85 20.92
CA GLU A 16 -0.88 14.75 21.49
C GLU A 16 -2.07 14.77 20.53
N GLY A 17 -3.14 14.08 20.93
CA GLY A 17 -4.46 14.35 20.38
C GLY A 17 -4.73 13.86 18.96
N ALA A 18 -4.06 12.82 18.47
CA ALA A 18 -4.61 12.05 17.37
C ALA A 18 -5.86 11.33 17.92
N SER A 19 -7.00 12.00 17.87
CA SER A 19 -8.30 11.33 17.88
C SER A 19 -8.13 10.07 17.06
N LYS A 20 -8.47 8.90 17.61
CA LYS A 20 -8.60 7.69 16.81
C LYS A 20 -9.58 8.05 15.71
N LEU A 21 -9.07 8.53 14.58
CA LEU A 21 -9.80 8.70 13.35
C LEU A 21 -10.14 7.27 12.99
N SER A 22 -11.26 6.79 13.53
CA SER A 22 -11.95 5.64 13.02
C SER A 22 -12.23 6.01 11.57
N VAL A 23 -11.30 5.64 10.68
CA VAL A 23 -11.50 5.80 9.26
C VAL A 23 -12.83 5.12 9.00
N SER A 24 -13.82 5.91 8.60
CA SER A 24 -15.19 5.41 8.47
C SER A 24 -15.15 4.21 7.53
N TYR A 25 -15.84 3.13 7.89
CA TYR A 25 -15.93 1.93 7.07
C TYR A 25 -16.33 2.27 5.61
N LEU A 26 -17.17 3.29 5.44
CA LEU A 26 -17.53 3.86 4.14
C LEU A 26 -16.35 4.49 3.39
N ALA A 27 -15.43 5.16 4.09
CA ALA A 27 -14.22 5.72 3.50
C ALA A 27 -13.25 4.63 3.02
N VAL A 28 -13.16 3.50 3.75
CA VAL A 28 -12.36 2.35 3.29
C VAL A 28 -12.98 1.70 2.07
N LEU A 29 -14.31 1.48 2.07
CA LEU A 29 -15.02 0.95 0.92
C LEU A 29 -14.87 1.86 -0.32
N GLY A 30 -14.96 3.17 -0.14
CA GLY A 30 -14.72 4.14 -1.22
C GLY A 30 -13.29 4.06 -1.78
N GLN A 31 -12.29 3.86 -0.92
CA GLN A 31 -10.91 3.66 -1.36
C GLN A 31 -10.72 2.33 -2.11
N ILE A 32 -11.33 1.23 -1.67
CA ILE A 32 -11.28 -0.06 -2.38
C ILE A 32 -11.96 0.05 -3.76
N ALA A 33 -13.11 0.71 -3.84
CA ALA A 33 -13.78 0.94 -5.11
C ALA A 33 -12.93 1.77 -6.09
N LEU A 34 -12.24 2.80 -5.60
CA LEU A 34 -11.32 3.59 -6.41
C LEU A 34 -10.10 2.77 -6.86
N LEU A 35 -9.55 1.93 -5.99
CA LEU A 35 -8.46 0.99 -6.33
C LEU A 35 -8.88 0.02 -7.43
N ASP A 36 -10.08 -0.54 -7.35
CA ASP A 36 -10.63 -1.48 -8.34
C ASP A 36 -10.79 -0.83 -9.73
N ILE A 37 -11.27 0.42 -9.78
CA ILE A 37 -11.37 1.19 -11.02
C ILE A 37 -9.99 1.41 -11.66
N ILE A 38 -8.98 1.84 -10.89
CA ILE A 38 -7.67 2.14 -11.47
C ILE A 38 -6.90 0.86 -11.82
N PHE A 39 -7.03 -0.19 -11.02
CA PHE A 39 -6.41 -1.48 -11.31
C PHE A 39 -7.06 -2.16 -12.52
N SER A 40 -8.38 -2.02 -12.69
CA SER A 40 -9.07 -2.49 -13.91
C SER A 40 -8.62 -1.71 -15.15
N LEU A 41 -8.50 -0.38 -15.08
CA LEU A 41 -7.99 0.44 -16.18
C LEU A 41 -6.54 0.13 -16.56
N ASP A 42 -5.64 -0.04 -15.58
CA ASP A 42 -4.24 -0.41 -15.83
C ASP A 42 -4.12 -1.78 -16.48
N SER A 43 -4.91 -2.76 -16.03
CA SER A 43 -4.93 -4.11 -16.63
C SER A 43 -5.36 -4.09 -18.10
N VAL A 44 -6.34 -3.22 -18.46
CA VAL A 44 -6.78 -3.05 -19.85
C VAL A 44 -5.72 -2.33 -20.67
N ILE A 45 -5.18 -1.20 -20.20
CA ILE A 45 -4.18 -0.40 -20.93
C ILE A 45 -2.89 -1.20 -21.14
N THR A 46 -2.47 -1.95 -20.12
CA THR A 46 -1.33 -2.87 -20.20
C THR A 46 -1.59 -3.96 -21.24
N ALA A 47 -2.77 -4.57 -21.26
CA ALA A 47 -3.10 -5.59 -22.25
C ALA A 47 -3.21 -5.04 -23.68
N VAL A 48 -3.82 -3.86 -23.87
CA VAL A 48 -3.91 -3.16 -25.16
C VAL A 48 -2.53 -2.79 -25.69
N GLY A 49 -1.60 -2.40 -24.81
CA GLY A 49 -0.24 -2.06 -25.20
C GLY A 49 0.65 -3.26 -25.57
N MET A 50 0.24 -4.50 -25.24
CA MET A 50 1.06 -5.71 -25.47
C MET A 50 0.43 -6.73 -26.43
N ALA A 51 -0.90 -6.74 -26.58
CA ALA A 51 -1.61 -7.74 -27.38
C ALA A 51 -1.87 -7.26 -28.81
N LYS A 52 -1.54 -8.12 -29.78
CA LYS A 52 -1.88 -7.90 -31.20
C LYS A 52 -3.30 -8.37 -31.53
N ASP A 53 -3.84 -9.31 -30.73
CA ASP A 53 -5.14 -9.93 -30.95
C ASP A 53 -6.18 -9.42 -29.94
N VAL A 54 -7.06 -8.54 -30.43
CA VAL A 54 -8.10 -7.88 -29.62
C VAL A 54 -9.04 -8.90 -28.97
N GLU A 55 -9.36 -10.00 -29.65
CA GLU A 55 -10.23 -11.06 -29.10
C GLU A 55 -9.64 -11.71 -27.84
N VAL A 56 -8.35 -12.05 -27.86
CA VAL A 56 -7.66 -12.69 -26.73
C VAL A 56 -7.61 -11.73 -25.54
N MET A 57 -7.37 -10.45 -25.80
CA MET A 57 -7.36 -9.40 -24.78
C MET A 57 -8.71 -9.25 -24.08
N VAL A 58 -9.81 -9.19 -24.84
CA VAL A 58 -11.16 -9.06 -24.27
C VAL A 58 -11.49 -10.26 -23.39
N ILE A 59 -11.20 -11.47 -23.85
CA ILE A 59 -11.42 -12.70 -23.07
C ILE A 59 -10.60 -12.68 -21.77
N ALA A 60 -9.33 -12.29 -21.84
CA ALA A 60 -8.46 -12.20 -20.67
C ALA A 60 -8.97 -11.19 -19.64
N ILE A 61 -9.43 -10.01 -20.08
CA ILE A 61 -9.99 -8.98 -19.20
C ILE A 61 -11.26 -9.49 -18.50
N ILE A 62 -12.17 -10.13 -19.24
CA ILE A 62 -13.41 -10.68 -18.66
C ILE A 62 -13.09 -11.72 -17.58
N ILE A 63 -12.16 -12.63 -17.85
CA ILE A 63 -11.72 -13.62 -16.86
C ILE A 63 -11.08 -12.95 -15.64
N ALA A 64 -10.20 -11.97 -15.85
CA ALA A 64 -9.53 -11.23 -14.78
C ALA A 64 -10.54 -10.51 -13.88
N VAL A 65 -11.50 -9.78 -14.46
CA VAL A 65 -12.58 -9.11 -13.70
C VAL A 65 -13.42 -10.13 -12.94
N GLY A 66 -13.78 -11.26 -13.55
CA GLY A 66 -14.51 -12.33 -12.86
C GLY A 66 -13.78 -12.86 -11.62
N VAL A 67 -12.46 -13.09 -11.73
CA VAL A 67 -11.62 -13.51 -10.59
C VAL A 67 -11.51 -12.41 -9.54
N MET A 68 -11.35 -11.15 -9.93
CA MET A 68 -11.30 -10.01 -9.01
C MET A 68 -12.60 -9.86 -8.23
N MET A 69 -13.76 -9.96 -8.88
CA MET A 69 -15.07 -9.90 -8.22
C MET A 69 -15.25 -11.05 -7.23
N PHE A 70 -14.84 -12.26 -7.59
CA PHE A 70 -14.88 -13.42 -6.68
C PHE A 70 -13.98 -13.20 -5.45
N ALA A 71 -12.80 -12.59 -5.64
CA ALA A 71 -11.82 -12.35 -4.58
C ALA A 71 -12.06 -11.04 -3.79
N ALA A 72 -12.93 -10.13 -4.26
CA ALA A 72 -13.08 -8.78 -3.75
C ALA A 72 -13.33 -8.71 -2.24
N LYS A 73 -14.19 -9.60 -1.72
CA LYS A 73 -14.47 -9.68 -0.27
C LYS A 73 -13.23 -10.10 0.52
N ALA A 74 -12.52 -11.13 0.07
CA ALA A 74 -11.32 -11.62 0.74
C ALA A 74 -10.17 -10.60 0.69
N ILE A 75 -9.98 -9.93 -0.46
CA ILE A 75 -9.00 -8.85 -0.61
C ILE A 75 -9.35 -7.68 0.30
N GLY A 76 -10.62 -7.27 0.35
CA GLY A 76 -11.07 -6.19 1.22
C GLY A 76 -10.84 -6.49 2.70
N GLU A 77 -11.18 -7.68 3.18
CA GLU A 77 -10.89 -8.11 4.56
C GLU A 77 -9.39 -8.17 4.86
N PHE A 78 -8.56 -8.54 3.89
CA PHE A 78 -7.10 -8.58 4.04
C PHE A 78 -6.51 -7.16 4.15
N VAL A 79 -6.97 -6.23 3.31
CA VAL A 79 -6.56 -4.82 3.32
C VAL A 79 -6.97 -4.14 4.63
N GLU A 80 -8.17 -4.42 5.15
CA GLU A 80 -8.65 -3.89 6.43
C GLU A 80 -7.80 -4.37 7.61
N ARG A 81 -7.39 -5.64 7.61
CA ARG A 81 -6.56 -6.23 8.68
C ARG A 81 -5.11 -5.74 8.66
N HIS A 82 -4.63 -5.19 7.54
CA HIS A 82 -3.24 -4.79 7.36
C HIS A 82 -3.14 -3.33 6.87
N PRO A 83 -3.06 -2.36 7.80
CA PRO A 83 -3.03 -0.93 7.46
C PRO A 83 -1.90 -0.52 6.50
N SER A 84 -0.75 -1.19 6.57
CA SER A 84 0.36 -0.97 5.66
C SER A 84 0.09 -1.43 4.23
N ILE A 85 -0.70 -2.51 4.04
CA ILE A 85 -1.17 -2.95 2.72
C ILE A 85 -2.13 -1.92 2.11
N LYS A 86 -3.00 -1.33 2.94
CA LYS A 86 -3.89 -0.24 2.50
C LYS A 86 -3.10 0.96 1.99
N MET A 87 -2.05 1.36 2.71
CA MET A 87 -1.16 2.44 2.28
C MET A 87 -0.40 2.09 1.01
N LEU A 88 0.11 0.85 0.90
CA LEU A 88 0.78 0.35 -0.30
C LEU A 88 -0.12 0.38 -1.54
N ALA A 89 -1.40 0.00 -1.39
CA ALA A 89 -2.38 0.08 -2.47
C ALA A 89 -2.64 1.54 -2.90
N LEU A 90 -2.78 2.46 -1.94
CA LEU A 90 -2.93 3.89 -2.23
C LEU A 90 -1.69 4.46 -2.95
N SER A 91 -0.48 4.02 -2.58
CA SER A 91 0.75 4.42 -3.27
C SER A 91 0.81 3.88 -4.70
N PHE A 92 0.39 2.64 -4.94
CA PHE A 92 0.30 2.08 -6.30
C PHE A 92 -0.72 2.83 -7.14
N LEU A 93 -1.85 3.22 -6.54
CA LEU A 93 -2.85 4.07 -7.17
C LEU A 93 -2.25 5.37 -7.70
N THR A 94 -1.49 6.06 -6.84
CA THR A 94 -0.81 7.30 -7.20
C THR A 94 0.26 7.06 -8.26
N LEU A 95 1.08 6.01 -8.11
CA LEU A 95 2.14 5.67 -9.07
C LEU A 95 1.57 5.42 -10.47
N VAL A 96 0.55 4.56 -10.58
CA VAL A 96 -0.12 4.24 -11.84
C VAL A 96 -0.82 5.47 -12.39
N GLY A 97 -1.53 6.24 -11.55
CA GLY A 97 -2.19 7.48 -11.97
C GLY A 97 -1.21 8.50 -12.57
N VAL A 98 -0.05 8.71 -11.92
CA VAL A 98 1.01 9.58 -12.44
C VAL A 98 1.64 9.01 -13.71
N ALA A 99 1.86 7.69 -13.77
CA ALA A 99 2.38 7.04 -14.96
C ALA A 99 1.45 7.23 -16.17
N LEU A 100 0.14 7.05 -15.98
CA LEU A 100 -0.86 7.25 -17.03
C LEU A 100 -0.95 8.71 -17.51
N ILE A 101 -0.86 9.67 -16.58
CA ILE A 101 -0.77 11.09 -16.95
C ILE A 101 0.51 11.33 -17.77
N GLY A 102 1.64 10.76 -17.36
CA GLY A 102 2.90 10.86 -18.10
C GLY A 102 2.82 10.26 -19.51
N GLU A 103 2.29 9.05 -19.63
CA GLU A 103 2.04 8.40 -20.93
C GLU A 103 1.09 9.22 -21.81
N GLY A 104 0.05 9.82 -21.22
CA GLY A 104 -0.87 10.74 -21.92
C GLY A 104 -0.25 12.07 -22.37
N LEU A 105 0.91 12.44 -21.83
CA LEU A 105 1.73 13.60 -22.22
C LEU A 105 2.91 13.20 -23.13
N ASP A 106 2.84 12.03 -23.78
CA ASP A 106 3.91 11.44 -24.61
C ASP A 106 5.23 11.15 -23.86
N MET A 107 5.24 11.23 -22.52
CA MET A 107 6.39 10.81 -21.73
C MET A 107 6.43 9.29 -21.61
N HIS A 108 7.39 8.68 -22.30
CA HIS A 108 7.56 7.23 -22.29
C HIS A 108 8.28 6.80 -21.01
N ILE A 109 7.52 6.46 -19.97
CA ILE A 109 8.05 5.82 -18.76
C ILE A 109 8.16 4.31 -19.02
N PRO A 110 9.35 3.70 -18.92
CA PRO A 110 9.47 2.27 -19.18
C PRO A 110 8.71 1.45 -18.11
N LYS A 111 7.66 0.74 -18.55
CA LYS A 111 6.73 -0.02 -17.69
C LYS A 111 7.42 -1.02 -16.76
N GLY A 112 8.56 -1.56 -17.19
CA GLY A 112 9.38 -2.48 -16.38
C GLY A 112 9.81 -1.88 -15.03
N TYR A 113 10.11 -0.58 -14.96
CA TYR A 113 10.46 0.07 -13.69
C TYR A 113 9.27 0.17 -12.75
N ILE A 114 8.07 0.46 -13.28
CA ILE A 114 6.83 0.54 -12.50
C ILE A 114 6.50 -0.85 -11.94
N TYR A 115 6.50 -1.89 -12.78
CA TYR A 115 6.23 -3.26 -12.36
C TYR A 115 7.26 -3.77 -11.35
N PHE A 116 8.54 -3.46 -11.55
CA PHE A 116 9.59 -3.80 -10.60
C PHE A 116 9.40 -3.09 -9.25
N ALA A 117 9.10 -1.79 -9.26
CA ALA A 117 8.85 -1.01 -8.04
C ALA A 117 7.64 -1.57 -7.27
N MET A 118 6.57 -1.94 -7.97
CA MET A 118 5.39 -2.57 -7.34
C MET A 118 5.74 -3.94 -6.72
N ALA A 119 6.38 -4.83 -7.49
CA ALA A 119 6.77 -6.16 -7.00
C ALA A 119 7.75 -6.09 -5.81
N PHE A 120 8.73 -5.18 -5.88
CA PHE A 120 9.70 -4.95 -4.81
C PHE A 120 9.00 -4.45 -3.54
N SER A 121 8.10 -3.46 -3.66
CA SER A 121 7.37 -2.89 -2.53
C SER A 121 6.50 -3.93 -1.82
N VAL A 122 5.77 -4.76 -2.57
CA VAL A 122 5.01 -5.88 -1.99
C VAL A 122 5.93 -6.86 -1.28
N THR A 123 7.08 -7.20 -1.87
CA THR A 123 8.04 -8.13 -1.27
C THR A 123 8.56 -7.61 0.06
N VAL A 124 8.98 -6.34 0.10
CA VAL A 124 9.44 -5.67 1.32
C VAL A 124 8.34 -5.62 2.37
N GLU A 125 7.11 -5.29 1.98
CA GLU A 125 5.98 -5.22 2.91
C GLU A 125 5.62 -6.60 3.48
N MET A 126 5.68 -7.66 2.67
CA MET A 126 5.47 -9.03 3.14
C MET A 126 6.53 -9.46 4.16
N ILE A 127 7.78 -9.05 3.97
CA ILE A 127 8.86 -9.24 4.96
C ILE A 127 8.55 -8.43 6.24
N ASN A 128 8.16 -7.16 6.10
CA ASN A 128 7.85 -6.26 7.20
C ASN A 128 6.72 -6.83 8.09
N ILE A 129 5.61 -7.29 7.49
CA ILE A 129 4.51 -7.94 8.20
C ILE A 129 5.01 -9.19 8.94
N ARG A 130 5.86 -10.02 8.31
CA ARG A 130 6.39 -11.25 8.90
C ARG A 130 7.31 -10.97 10.09
N VAL A 131 8.14 -9.95 10.02
CA VAL A 131 9.01 -9.50 11.12
C VAL A 131 8.17 -8.94 12.26
N ARG A 132 7.21 -8.06 11.97
CA ARG A 132 6.34 -7.44 12.97
C ARG A 132 5.49 -8.44 13.74
N ARG A 133 5.07 -9.55 13.10
CA ARG A 133 4.39 -10.67 13.78
C ARG A 133 5.29 -11.45 14.74
N ARG A 134 6.62 -11.40 14.59
CA ARG A 134 7.59 -12.08 15.48
C ARG A 134 8.05 -11.21 16.65
N SER A 135 8.05 -9.90 16.50
CA SER A 135 8.44 -8.98 17.58
C SER A 135 7.32 -8.90 18.62
N ARG A 136 7.46 -9.62 19.74
CA ARG A 136 6.66 -9.37 20.94
C ARG A 136 6.90 -7.92 21.39
N PRO A 137 5.87 -7.18 21.84
CA PRO A 137 6.08 -5.85 22.38
C PRO A 137 7.02 -5.98 23.58
N VAL A 138 8.22 -5.42 23.45
CA VAL A 138 9.17 -5.34 24.55
C VAL A 138 8.56 -4.35 25.54
N LEU A 139 7.96 -4.87 26.61
CA LEU A 139 7.51 -4.05 27.72
C LEU A 139 8.74 -3.39 28.32
N LEU A 140 8.96 -2.11 28.00
CA LEU A 140 9.88 -1.25 28.72
C LEU A 140 9.35 -1.14 30.15
N ASN A 141 9.87 -2.03 31.00
CA ASN A 141 9.69 -1.98 32.45
C ASN A 141 10.23 -0.62 32.91
N LYS A 142 9.34 0.35 33.14
CA LYS A 142 9.73 1.60 33.79
C LYS A 142 10.29 1.21 35.16
N PRO A 143 11.54 1.56 35.50
CA PRO A 143 12.05 1.29 36.83
C PRO A 143 11.12 2.00 37.81
N SER A 144 10.56 1.21 38.71
CA SER A 144 9.83 1.65 39.90
C SER A 144 10.62 2.76 40.56
N GLN A 145 10.09 3.98 40.52
CA GLN A 145 10.54 5.03 41.42
C GLN A 145 10.30 4.51 42.83
N VAL A 146 11.40 4.09 43.45
CA VAL A 146 11.46 3.69 44.84
C VAL A 146 10.91 4.87 45.63
N ARG A 147 9.84 4.56 46.34
CA ARG A 147 9.15 5.42 47.29
C ARG A 147 10.17 5.79 48.36
N GLU A 148 10.78 6.97 48.24
CA GLU A 148 11.54 7.59 49.33
C GLU A 148 10.52 8.29 50.23
N THR A 149 9.91 7.51 51.11
CA THR A 149 9.45 8.00 52.39
C THR A 149 10.68 8.07 53.27
N ASP A 150 11.16 9.27 53.57
CA ASP A 150 11.34 9.80 54.94
C ASP A 150 11.76 11.29 54.88
#